data_AF-A0A3N5ALE6-F1
#
_entry.id   AF-A0A3N5ALE6-F1
#
_cell.length_a   1.000
_cell.length_b   1.000
_cell.length_c   1.000
_cell.angle_alpha   90.00
_cell.angle_beta   90.00
_cell.angle_gamma   90.00
#
_symmetry.space_group_name_H-M   'P 1'
#
loop_
_entity.id
_entity.type
_entity.pdbx_description
1 polymer ?
#
loop_
_entity_poly.entity_id
_entity_poly.type
_entity_poly.pdbx_seq_one_letter_code
_entity_poly.pdbx_strand_id
1 'polypeptide(L)'
;MGGEGTAARRGVLAPVLANLALGVPATVPLYLAWWALTEYLPMDCHSTADLAGPDLRNCDFHTLDHSAAMLFLLVVTGVLLVGAVFVVDAVLPSRARRGTWLRSAALVPVPFALLLAFAYNTG
;
A
#
# COMPACT_ATOMS: atom_id res chain seq x y z
N MET A 1 -29.25 -4.95 -31.81
CA MET A 1 -28.78 -5.77 -30.69
C MET A 1 -27.34 -5.38 -30.30
N GLY A 2 -27.11 -4.16 -29.79
CA GLY A 2 -25.74 -3.63 -29.55
C GLY A 2 -25.49 -3.00 -28.17
N GLY A 3 -26.46 -3.05 -27.25
CA GLY A 3 -26.38 -2.35 -25.95
C GLY A 3 -25.84 -3.17 -24.78
N GLU A 4 -25.92 -4.50 -24.83
CA GLU A 4 -25.55 -5.36 -23.70
C GLU A 4 -24.03 -5.50 -23.51
N GLY A 5 -23.25 -5.50 -24.59
CA GLY A 5 -21.80 -5.65 -24.52
C GLY A 5 -21.07 -4.44 -23.91
N THR A 6 -21.59 -3.23 -24.10
CA THR A 6 -21.03 -1.99 -23.54
C THR A 6 -21.42 -1.79 -22.08
N ALA A 7 -22.65 -2.13 -21.68
CA ALA A 7 -23.08 -2.09 -20.29
C ALA A 7 -22.36 -3.12 -19.42
N ALA A 8 -22.21 -4.36 -19.91
CA ALA A 8 -21.47 -5.41 -19.20
C ALA A 8 -19.97 -5.08 -19.05
N ARG A 9 -19.32 -4.56 -20.11
CA ARG A 9 -17.93 -4.08 -20.04
C ARG A 9 -17.77 -2.92 -19.06
N ARG A 10 -18.69 -1.96 -19.07
CA ARG A 10 -18.66 -0.80 -18.16
C ARG A 10 -18.82 -1.22 -16.70
N GLY A 11 -19.61 -2.27 -16.42
CA GLY A 11 -19.74 -2.87 -15.10
C GLY A 11 -18.47 -3.55 -14.56
N VAL A 12 -17.58 -4.03 -15.44
CA VAL A 12 -16.29 -4.66 -15.07
C VAL A 12 -15.13 -3.65 -15.09
N LEU A 13 -15.17 -2.63 -15.95
CA LEU A 13 -14.15 -1.57 -16.00
C LEU A 13 -14.21 -0.63 -14.80
N ALA A 14 -15.41 -0.34 -14.27
CA ALA A 14 -15.58 0.52 -13.11
C ALA A 14 -14.81 0.05 -11.86
N PRO A 15 -14.90 -1.21 -11.40
CA PRO A 15 -14.13 -1.68 -10.24
C PRO A 15 -12.63 -1.76 -10.52
N VAL A 16 -12.22 -2.07 -11.77
CA VAL A 16 -10.80 -2.10 -12.15
C VAL A 16 -10.19 -0.69 -12.07
N LEU A 17 -10.85 0.31 -12.66
CA LEU A 17 -10.37 1.69 -12.63
C LEU A 17 -10.40 2.27 -11.20
N ALA A 18 -11.42 1.95 -10.40
CA ALA A 18 -11.49 2.38 -9.00
C ALA A 18 -10.33 1.80 -8.17
N ASN A 19 -10.05 0.50 -8.29
CA ASN A 19 -8.93 -0.13 -7.58
C ASN A 19 -7.57 0.40 -8.04
N LEU A 20 -7.40 0.67 -9.34
CA LEU A 20 -6.18 1.26 -9.87
C LEU A 20 -5.97 2.71 -9.36
N ALA A 21 -7.04 3.51 -9.35
CA ALA A 21 -7.03 4.88 -8.83
C ALA A 21 -6.76 4.91 -7.32
N LEU A 22 -7.31 3.97 -6.55
CA LEU A 22 -6.98 3.76 -5.14
C LEU A 22 -5.54 3.29 -4.93
N GLY A 23 -4.97 2.57 -5.89
CA GLY A 23 -3.57 2.14 -5.86
C GLY A 23 -2.58 3.31 -5.87
N VAL A 24 -2.94 4.46 -6.46
CA VAL A 24 -2.08 5.66 -6.47
C VAL A 24 -1.80 6.18 -5.06
N PRO A 25 -2.82 6.54 -4.23
CA PRO A 25 -2.57 6.92 -2.83
C PRO A 25 -2.10 5.74 -1.98
N ALA A 26 -2.39 4.48 -2.35
CA ALA A 26 -1.85 3.29 -1.66
C ALA A 26 -0.32 3.16 -1.78
N THR A 27 0.29 3.78 -2.80
CA THR A 27 1.74 3.76 -2.99
C THR A 27 2.49 4.30 -1.75
N VAL A 28 1.95 5.33 -1.08
CA VAL A 28 2.59 5.94 0.09
C VAL A 28 2.67 4.97 1.28
N PRO A 29 1.56 4.42 1.81
CA PRO A 29 1.63 3.45 2.89
C PRO A 29 2.34 2.15 2.47
N LEU A 30 2.25 1.72 1.21
CA LEU A 30 2.98 0.54 0.72
C LEU A 30 4.50 0.77 0.72
N TYR A 31 4.95 1.95 0.29
CA TYR A 31 6.36 2.34 0.37
C TYR A 31 6.85 2.41 1.81
N LEU A 32 6.08 3.05 2.69
CA LEU A 32 6.44 3.13 4.11
C LEU A 32 6.48 1.75 4.79
N ALA A 33 5.57 0.85 4.41
CA ALA A 33 5.57 -0.53 4.89
C ALA A 33 6.77 -1.33 4.34
N TRP A 34 7.11 -1.13 3.06
CA TRP A 34 8.30 -1.72 2.45
C TRP A 34 9.56 -1.28 3.18
N TRP A 35 9.79 0.03 3.31
CA TRP A 35 10.91 0.60 4.06
C TRP A 35 10.95 0.09 5.51
N ALA A 36 9.79 -0.03 6.16
CA ALA A 36 9.72 -0.54 7.51
C ALA A 36 10.21 -2.01 7.61
N LEU A 37 9.96 -2.83 6.59
CA LEU A 37 10.36 -4.23 6.54
C LEU A 37 11.80 -4.44 6.08
N THR A 38 12.30 -3.60 5.17
CA THR A 38 13.62 -3.78 4.53
C THR A 38 14.73 -2.97 5.18
N GLU A 39 14.42 -1.79 5.70
CA GLU A 39 15.39 -0.89 6.34
C GLU A 39 15.20 -0.83 7.85
N TYR A 40 13.97 -0.63 8.34
CA TYR A 40 13.75 -0.40 9.77
C TYR A 40 13.85 -1.68 10.62
N LEU A 41 13.10 -2.74 10.28
CA LEU A 41 13.05 -3.99 11.04
C LEU A 41 14.39 -4.75 11.17
N PRO A 42 15.28 -4.77 10.15
CA PRO A 42 16.58 -5.45 10.26
C PRO A 42 17.66 -4.63 10.96
N MET A 43 17.36 -3.43 11.47
CA MET A 43 18.29 -2.71 12.36
C MET A 43 18.25 -3.30 13.77
N ASP A 44 19.40 -3.28 14.44
CA ASP A 44 19.54 -3.73 15.83
C ASP A 44 19.05 -2.67 16.84
N CYS A 45 18.77 -1.44 16.36
CA CYS A 45 18.38 -0.31 17.18
C CYS A 45 17.03 0.25 16.74
N HIS A 46 16.10 0.35 17.70
CA HIS A 46 14.77 0.94 17.48
C HIS A 46 14.42 2.03 18.50
N SER A 47 15.23 2.16 19.56
CA SER A 47 15.15 3.23 20.54
C SER A 47 16.54 3.73 20.94
N THR A 48 16.59 4.92 21.53
CA THR A 48 17.83 5.47 22.09
C THR A 48 18.38 4.66 23.27
N ALA A 49 17.55 3.81 23.92
CA ALA A 49 17.99 2.91 24.97
C ALA A 49 18.79 1.72 24.42
N ASP A 50 18.50 1.31 23.18
CA ASP A 50 19.18 0.18 22.53
C ASP A 50 20.64 0.51 22.22
N LEU A 51 20.98 1.80 22.10
CA LEU A 51 22.34 2.31 21.88
C LEU A 51 23.35 1.94 22.98
N ALA A 52 22.87 1.54 24.16
CA ALA A 52 23.71 1.08 25.27
C ALA A 52 24.04 -0.42 25.19
N GLY A 53 23.50 -1.14 24.21
CA GLY A 53 23.70 -2.58 24.03
C GLY A 53 25.10 -2.92 23.48
N PRO A 54 25.67 -4.09 23.84
CA PRO A 54 26.96 -4.54 23.32
C PRO A 54 26.93 -5.04 21.86
N ASP A 55 25.74 -5.26 21.27
CA ASP A 55 25.56 -5.94 19.98
C ASP A 55 25.15 -5.01 18.81
N LEU A 56 25.43 -3.70 18.86
CA LEU A 56 25.15 -2.81 17.72
C LEU A 56 26.11 -3.07 16.56
N ARG A 57 25.70 -3.88 15.59
CA ARG A 57 26.47 -4.08 14.35
C ARG A 57 25.81 -3.39 13.15
N ASN A 58 24.49 -3.28 13.15
CA ASN A 58 23.71 -2.69 12.07
C ASN A 58 22.72 -1.65 12.63
N CYS A 59 23.24 -0.47 12.99
CA CYS A 59 22.43 0.65 13.48
C CYS A 59 22.69 1.91 12.65
N ASP A 60 21.67 2.39 11.93
CA ASP A 60 21.70 3.65 11.20
C ASP A 60 20.93 4.74 11.96
N PHE A 61 21.68 5.71 12.49
CA PHE A 61 21.15 6.84 13.24
C PHE A 61 20.22 7.73 12.40
N HIS A 62 20.46 7.85 11.10
CA HIS A 62 19.62 8.68 10.24
C HIS A 62 18.20 8.10 10.12
N THR A 63 18.13 6.77 9.96
CA THR A 63 16.89 6.01 9.90
C THR A 63 16.20 5.96 11.27
N LEU A 64 16.96 5.82 12.38
CA LEU A 64 16.44 5.83 13.74
C LEU A 64 15.72 7.14 14.10
N ASP A 65 16.35 8.30 13.81
CA ASP A 65 15.82 9.62 14.20
C ASP A 65 14.51 9.97 13.47
N HIS A 66 14.36 9.48 12.23
CA HIS A 66 13.16 9.71 11.41
C HIS A 66 12.12 8.58 11.53
N SER A 67 12.47 7.46 12.15
CA SER A 67 11.62 6.26 12.18
C SER A 67 10.27 6.48 12.84
N ALA A 68 10.21 7.22 13.95
CA ALA A 68 8.96 7.51 14.64
C ALA A 68 7.98 8.29 13.74
N ALA A 69 8.48 9.28 13.00
CA ALA A 69 7.68 10.06 12.06
C ALA A 69 7.22 9.21 10.86
N MET A 70 8.11 8.36 10.31
CA MET A 70 7.76 7.47 9.20
C MET A 70 6.73 6.40 9.60
N LEU A 71 6.87 5.80 10.78
CA LEU A 71 5.90 4.84 11.32
C LEU A 71 4.56 5.50 11.64
N PHE A 72 4.58 6.73 12.17
CA PHE A 72 3.34 7.50 12.37
C PHE A 72 2.64 7.80 11.04
N LEU A 73 3.39 8.23 10.03
CA LEU A 73 2.87 8.43 8.68
C LEU A 73 2.31 7.13 8.08
N LEU A 74 2.98 5.99 8.30
CA LEU A 74 2.51 4.68 7.85
C LEU A 74 1.13 4.37 8.46
N VAL A 75 0.97 4.58 9.76
CA VAL A 75 -0.31 4.35 10.45
C VAL A 75 -1.38 5.30 9.93
N VAL A 76 -1.10 6.60 9.85
CA VAL A 76 -2.09 7.61 9.40
C VAL A 76 -2.52 7.36 7.97
N THR A 77 -1.57 7.19 7.06
CA THR A 77 -1.86 6.95 5.63
C THR A 77 -2.49 5.58 5.40
N GLY A 78 -2.10 4.57 6.17
CA GLY A 78 -2.70 3.24 6.15
C GLY A 78 -4.16 3.26 6.59
N VAL A 79 -4.48 3.94 7.71
CA VAL A 79 -5.87 4.09 8.18
C VAL A 79 -6.70 4.89 7.18
N LEU A 80 -6.17 5.97 6.61
CA LEU A 80 -6.85 6.72 5.56
C LEU A 80 -7.14 5.86 4.33
N LEU A 81 -6.18 5.02 3.92
CA LEU A 81 -6.37 4.10 2.80
C LEU A 81 -7.46 3.08 3.09
N VAL A 82 -7.42 2.44 4.25
CA VAL A 82 -8.45 1.48 4.68
C VAL A 82 -9.82 2.16 4.75
N GLY A 83 -9.88 3.39 5.26
CA GLY A 83 -11.10 4.21 5.27
C GLY A 83 -11.61 4.50 3.86
N ALA A 84 -10.74 4.87 2.92
CA ALA A 84 -11.11 5.11 1.53
C ALA A 84 -11.63 3.83 0.85
N VAL A 85 -10.95 2.69 1.05
CA VAL A 85 -11.39 1.38 0.56
C VAL A 85 -12.74 1.00 1.17
N PHE A 86 -12.97 1.27 2.45
CA PHE A 86 -14.23 1.01 3.13
C PHE A 86 -15.36 1.88 2.59
N VAL A 87 -15.14 3.18 2.38
CA VAL A 87 -16.11 4.08 1.74
C VAL A 87 -16.46 3.59 0.34
N VAL A 88 -15.45 3.17 -0.44
CA VAL A 88 -15.68 2.63 -1.77
C VAL A 88 -16.46 1.31 -1.70
N ASP A 89 -16.11 0.36 -0.83
CA ASP A 89 -16.85 -0.91 -0.67
C ASP A 89 -18.30 -0.68 -0.21
N ALA A 90 -18.53 0.27 0.72
CA ALA A 90 -19.86 0.65 1.19
C ALA A 90 -20.73 1.26 0.07
N VAL A 91 -20.11 1.95 -0.89
CA VAL A 91 -20.80 2.58 -2.03
C VAL A 91 -20.95 1.61 -3.22
N LEU A 92 -20.06 0.63 -3.42
CA LEU A 92 -19.93 -0.05 -4.72
C LEU A 92 -20.62 -1.42 -4.95
N PRO A 93 -20.87 -2.36 -4.01
CA PRO A 93 -21.75 -3.46 -4.45
C PRO A 93 -22.63 -4.26 -3.48
N SER A 94 -23.82 -4.56 -4.01
CA SER A 94 -24.68 -5.73 -3.72
C SER A 94 -23.95 -7.07 -3.96
N ARG A 95 -24.37 -8.14 -3.24
CA ARG A 95 -23.73 -9.48 -3.16
C ARG A 95 -23.14 -10.04 -4.47
N ALA A 96 -23.74 -9.77 -5.64
CA ALA A 96 -23.29 -10.27 -6.94
C ALA A 96 -22.02 -9.59 -7.50
N ARG A 97 -21.75 -8.33 -7.15
CA ARG A 97 -20.57 -7.58 -7.62
C ARG A 97 -19.37 -7.67 -6.66
N ARG A 98 -19.58 -8.15 -5.43
CA ARG A 98 -18.54 -8.28 -4.39
C ARG A 98 -17.43 -9.26 -4.78
N GLY A 99 -17.76 -10.35 -5.47
CA GLY A 99 -16.77 -11.31 -5.97
C GLY A 99 -15.79 -10.71 -6.98
N THR A 100 -16.29 -9.91 -7.93
CA THR A 100 -15.46 -9.22 -8.93
C THR A 100 -14.66 -8.07 -8.31
N TRP A 101 -15.23 -7.38 -7.33
CA TRP A 101 -14.55 -6.31 -6.59
C TRP A 101 -13.38 -6.86 -5.76
N LEU A 102 -13.57 -7.95 -5.01
CA LEU A 102 -12.49 -8.63 -4.28
C LEU A 102 -11.38 -9.15 -5.21
N ARG A 103 -11.74 -9.69 -6.38
CA ARG A 103 -10.75 -10.12 -7.37
C ARG A 103 -9.91 -8.97 -7.91
N SER A 104 -10.51 -7.78 -8.05
CA SER A 104 -9.84 -6.58 -8.53
C SER A 104 -9.14 -5.79 -7.43
N ALA A 105 -9.41 -6.06 -6.14
CA ALA A 105 -8.67 -5.50 -5.02
C ALA A 105 -7.17 -5.89 -5.07
N ALA A 106 -6.84 -7.02 -5.67
CA ALA A 106 -5.45 -7.41 -5.96
C ALA A 106 -4.72 -6.44 -6.91
N LEU A 107 -5.43 -5.53 -7.58
CA LEU A 107 -4.85 -4.47 -8.42
C LEU A 107 -4.41 -3.24 -7.62
N VAL A 108 -4.87 -3.07 -6.37
CA VAL A 108 -4.48 -1.94 -5.52
C VAL A 108 -2.95 -1.86 -5.31
N PRO A 109 -2.21 -2.94 -5.04
CA PRO A 109 -0.75 -2.88 -4.91
C PRO A 109 0.01 -2.84 -6.24
N VAL A 110 -0.64 -3.00 -7.39
CA VAL A 110 0.03 -3.11 -8.69
C VAL A 110 0.84 -1.86 -9.06
N PRO A 111 0.35 -0.62 -8.89
CA PRO A 111 1.15 0.58 -9.18
C PRO A 111 2.45 0.62 -8.38
N PHE A 112 2.40 0.26 -7.10
CA PHE A 112 3.58 0.17 -6.25
C PHE A 112 4.53 -0.93 -6.73
N ALA A 113 4.03 -2.14 -7.01
CA ALA A 113 4.86 -3.24 -7.49
C ALA A 113 5.57 -2.92 -8.81
N LEU A 114 4.89 -2.19 -9.71
CA LEU A 114 5.51 -1.70 -10.95
C LEU A 114 6.62 -0.69 -10.68
N LEU A 115 6.37 0.31 -9.83
CA LEU A 115 7.39 1.30 -9.44
C LEU A 115 8.61 0.62 -8.80
N LEU A 116 8.38 -0.35 -7.94
CA LEU A 116 9.42 -1.13 -7.29
C LEU A 116 10.23 -1.93 -8.32
N ALA A 117 9.55 -2.64 -9.23
CA ALA A 117 10.19 -3.38 -10.30
C ALA A 117 11.02 -2.47 -11.22
N PHE A 118 10.50 -1.30 -11.59
CA PHE A 118 11.26 -0.32 -12.36
C PHE A 118 12.51 0.14 -11.61
N ALA A 119 12.38 0.51 -10.34
CA ALA A 119 13.52 0.96 -9.53
C ALA A 119 14.64 -0.09 -9.46
N TYR A 120 14.30 -1.38 -9.29
CA TYR A 120 15.29 -2.45 -9.23
C TYR A 120 15.85 -2.86 -10.60
N ASN A 121 15.12 -2.67 -11.70
CA ASN A 121 15.59 -3.06 -13.04
C ASN A 121 16.43 -1.97 -13.72
N THR A 122 16.43 -0.75 -13.19
CA THR A 122 17.29 0.37 -13.63
C THR A 122 18.47 0.62 -12.70
N GLY A 123 18.62 -0.16 -11.63
CA GLY A 123 19.70 -0.07 -10.64
C GLY A 123 20.91 -0.92 -10.97
#